data_AF-A0A946EAS4-F1
#
_entry.id   AF-A0A946EAS4-F1
#
_cell.length_a   1.000
_cell.length_b   1.000
_cell.length_c   1.000
_cell.angle_alpha   90.00
_cell.angle_beta   90.00
_cell.angle_gamma   90.00
#
_symmetry.space_group_name_H-M   'P 1'
#
loop_
_entity.id
_entity.type
_entity.pdbx_description
1 polymer ?
#
loop_
_entity_poly.entity_id
_entity_poly.type
_entity_poly.pdbx_seq_one_letter_code
_entity_poly.pdbx_strand_id
1 'polypeptide(L)'
;MARQIRTYEPEDRTFQENGLYCTHCGNTNAWTISLRLKHKLESMSGRLSVGLDKLQTKKIMYAIESNLVNMVDKSINEDKAIFQCANCDNSWIDFQEQIIESCLWGGCLGCFHCGQWIEKEEMMDLCTECISDRKGDVDEDFCTSGCCPASDFGLMELHDHYKTNLKEIKESLGWY
;
A
#
# COMPACT_ATOMS: atom_id res chain seq x y z
N MET A 1 -14.91 -20.14 -7.21
CA MET A 1 -15.02 -19.50 -5.88
C MET A 1 -14.25 -18.19 -5.98
N ALA A 2 -14.86 -17.05 -5.66
CA ALA A 2 -14.15 -15.78 -5.64
C ALA A 2 -13.03 -15.87 -4.59
N ARG A 3 -11.82 -15.46 -4.96
CA ARG A 3 -10.68 -15.46 -4.04
C ARG A 3 -10.97 -14.46 -2.93
N GLN A 4 -10.86 -14.89 -1.67
CA GLN A 4 -11.02 -13.97 -0.55
C GLN A 4 -9.80 -13.06 -0.49
N ILE A 5 -10.00 -11.76 -0.77
CA ILE A 5 -8.95 -10.76 -0.69
C ILE A 5 -8.66 -10.49 0.78
N ARG A 6 -7.41 -10.68 1.20
CA ARG A 6 -6.93 -10.29 2.52
C ARG A 6 -6.37 -8.86 2.48
N THR A 7 -6.75 -8.03 3.43
CA THR A 7 -6.03 -6.78 3.73
C THR A 7 -4.89 -7.11 4.70
N TYR A 8 -3.70 -6.58 4.42
CA TYR A 8 -2.52 -6.73 5.25
C TYR A 8 -2.34 -5.45 6.05
N GLU A 9 -2.62 -5.51 7.35
CA GLU A 9 -2.37 -4.40 8.26
C GLU A 9 -0.88 -4.07 8.32
N PRO A 10 -0.48 -2.83 8.62
CA PRO A 10 0.92 -2.44 8.61
C PRO A 10 1.83 -3.33 9.47
N GLU A 11 1.34 -3.79 10.61
CA GLU A 11 2.06 -4.65 11.56
C GLU A 11 2.31 -6.06 11.01
N ASP A 12 1.48 -6.52 10.06
CA ASP A 12 1.61 -7.81 9.39
C ASP A 12 2.59 -7.77 8.20
N ARG A 13 3.08 -6.59 7.81
CA ARG A 13 3.91 -6.41 6.61
C ARG A 13 5.37 -6.62 6.90
N THR A 14 6.05 -7.24 5.96
CA THR A 14 7.52 -7.33 5.97
C THR A 14 8.10 -6.26 5.08
N PHE A 15 8.95 -5.41 5.66
CA PHE A 15 9.74 -4.45 4.89
C PHE A 15 10.89 -5.16 4.17
N GLN A 16 11.03 -4.91 2.87
CA GLN A 16 12.12 -5.43 2.04
C GLN A 16 12.68 -4.29 1.20
N GLU A 17 14.01 -4.18 1.17
CA GLU A 17 14.69 -3.18 0.33
C GLU A 17 14.42 -3.47 -1.16
N ASN A 18 14.01 -2.46 -1.91
CA ASN A 18 13.46 -2.54 -3.27
C ASN A 18 12.24 -3.47 -3.36
N GLY A 19 11.50 -3.59 -2.25
CA GLY A 19 10.30 -4.41 -2.15
C GLY A 19 9.11 -3.73 -2.82
N LEU A 20 8.34 -4.50 -3.57
CA LEU A 20 7.07 -4.02 -4.12
C LEU A 20 6.02 -3.89 -3.01
N TYR A 21 5.05 -3.01 -3.25
CA TYR A 21 3.94 -2.69 -2.36
C TYR A 21 2.65 -2.56 -3.16
N CYS A 22 1.57 -3.16 -2.66
CA CYS A 22 0.25 -3.02 -3.25
C CYS A 22 -0.54 -1.98 -2.48
N THR A 23 -0.84 -0.86 -3.12
CA THR A 23 -1.58 0.25 -2.50
C THR A 23 -3.00 -0.14 -2.08
N HIS A 24 -3.62 -1.11 -2.75
CA HIS A 24 -5.00 -1.50 -2.43
C HIS A 24 -5.13 -2.42 -1.20
N CYS A 25 -4.19 -3.32 -0.95
CA CYS A 25 -4.35 -4.34 0.11
C CYS A 25 -3.16 -4.45 1.07
N GLY A 26 -2.08 -3.69 0.87
CA GLY A 26 -0.89 -3.74 1.71
C GLY A 26 0.00 -4.98 1.51
N ASN A 27 -0.30 -5.85 0.54
CA ASN A 27 0.54 -7.01 0.22
C ASN A 27 1.95 -6.56 -0.16
N THR A 28 2.97 -7.18 0.46
CA THR A 28 4.38 -6.97 0.13
C THR A 28 5.09 -8.23 -0.39
N ASN A 29 4.38 -9.37 -0.43
CA ASN A 29 5.03 -10.68 -0.51
C ASN A 29 4.90 -11.40 -1.85
N ALA A 30 3.83 -11.15 -2.61
CA ALA A 30 3.52 -11.95 -3.80
C ALA A 30 2.99 -11.13 -4.97
N TRP A 31 3.54 -11.39 -6.16
CA TRP A 31 3.30 -10.62 -7.38
C TRP A 31 3.13 -11.56 -8.57
N THR A 32 2.30 -11.16 -9.52
CA THR A 32 2.09 -11.88 -10.77
C THR A 32 2.50 -11.03 -11.96
N ILE A 33 3.17 -11.65 -12.92
CA ILE A 33 3.55 -11.03 -14.20
C ILE A 33 3.04 -11.95 -15.31
N SER A 34 2.39 -11.37 -16.32
CA SER A 34 1.96 -12.11 -17.50
C SER A 34 3.07 -12.11 -18.56
N LEU A 35 3.66 -13.28 -18.82
CA LEU A 35 4.73 -13.44 -19.80
C LEU A 35 4.32 -14.38 -20.93
N ARG A 36 4.74 -14.06 -22.17
CA ARG A 36 4.63 -14.97 -23.32
C ARG A 36 5.97 -15.66 -23.53
N LEU A 37 6.03 -16.96 -23.24
CA LEU A 37 7.26 -17.74 -23.33
C LEU A 37 7.21 -18.72 -24.50
N LYS A 38 8.37 -18.92 -25.14
CA LYS A 38 8.52 -19.92 -26.20
C LYS A 38 8.69 -21.31 -25.57
N HIS A 39 7.87 -22.26 -26.01
CA HIS A 39 7.94 -23.64 -25.55
C HIS A 39 8.93 -24.44 -26.40
N LYS A 40 9.68 -25.33 -25.75
CA LYS A 40 10.48 -26.37 -26.38
C LYS A 40 9.61 -27.61 -26.55
N LEU A 41 9.51 -28.10 -27.78
CA LEU A 41 8.75 -29.30 -28.15
C LEU A 41 9.74 -30.40 -28.51
N GLU A 42 9.66 -31.54 -27.83
CA GLU A 42 10.50 -32.72 -28.13
C GLU A 42 9.60 -33.94 -28.36
N SER A 43 9.85 -34.66 -29.46
CA SER A 43 9.14 -35.89 -29.77
C SER A 43 9.88 -37.07 -29.14
N MET A 44 9.20 -37.82 -28.28
CA MET A 44 9.73 -39.00 -27.60
C MET A 44 8.82 -40.20 -27.86
N SER A 45 9.26 -41.17 -28.66
CA SER A 45 8.66 -42.52 -28.80
C SER A 45 7.12 -42.57 -28.68
N GLY A 46 6.40 -41.77 -29.46
CA GLY A 46 4.93 -41.71 -29.49
C GLY A 46 4.28 -40.71 -28.53
N ARG A 47 5.05 -39.88 -27.83
CA ARG A 47 4.61 -38.80 -26.95
C ARG A 47 5.29 -37.47 -27.32
N LEU A 48 4.64 -36.37 -27.00
CA LEU A 48 5.17 -35.03 -27.20
C LEU A 48 5.46 -34.41 -25.83
N SER A 49 6.73 -34.07 -25.59
CA SER A 49 7.18 -33.34 -24.41
C SER A 49 7.09 -31.85 -24.70
N VAL A 50 6.33 -31.13 -23.88
CA VAL A 50 6.21 -29.66 -23.92
C VAL A 50 6.83 -29.11 -22.65
N GLY A 51 7.83 -28.25 -22.79
CA GLY A 51 8.49 -27.62 -21.65
C GLY A 51 9.01 -26.23 -21.96
N LEU A 52 9.47 -25.53 -20.94
CA LEU A 52 10.23 -24.29 -21.12
C LEU A 52 11.72 -24.60 -21.23
N ASP A 53 12.42 -23.83 -22.08
CA ASP A 53 13.88 -23.93 -22.14
C ASP A 53 14.49 -23.37 -20.85
N LYS A 54 15.19 -24.23 -20.09
CA LYS A 54 15.74 -23.86 -18.77
C LYS A 54 16.70 -22.68 -18.82
N LEU A 55 17.50 -22.58 -19.89
CA LEU A 55 18.51 -21.53 -20.01
C LEU A 55 17.85 -20.19 -20.36
N GLN A 56 16.84 -20.20 -21.22
CA GLN A 56 16.00 -19.02 -21.48
C GLN A 56 15.24 -18.59 -20.22
N THR A 57 14.61 -19.51 -19.49
CA THR A 57 13.89 -19.17 -18.25
C THR A 57 14.82 -18.49 -17.25
N LYS A 58 16.03 -19.01 -17.04
CA LYS A 58 17.03 -18.36 -16.16
C LYS A 58 17.41 -16.95 -16.62
N LYS A 59 17.63 -16.76 -17.92
CA LYS A 59 17.94 -15.43 -18.49
C LYS A 59 16.79 -14.44 -18.27
N ILE A 60 15.55 -14.89 -18.43
CA ILE A 60 14.36 -14.06 -18.23
C ILE A 60 14.23 -13.67 -16.76
N MET A 61 14.39 -14.62 -15.83
CA MET A 61 14.33 -14.32 -14.39
C MET A 61 15.40 -13.30 -14.00
N TYR A 62 16.63 -13.48 -14.46
CA TYR A 62 17.73 -12.53 -14.23
C TYR A 62 17.43 -11.14 -14.82
N ALA A 63 16.83 -11.10 -16.02
CA ALA A 63 16.45 -9.84 -16.65
C ALA A 63 15.35 -9.11 -15.87
N ILE A 64 14.36 -9.83 -15.33
CA ILE A 64 13.30 -9.25 -14.49
C ILE A 64 13.92 -8.68 -13.22
N GLU A 65 14.75 -9.46 -12.52
CA GLU A 65 15.44 -9.04 -11.29
C GLU A 65 16.29 -7.79 -11.53
N SER A 66 17.08 -7.77 -12.61
CA SER A 66 17.98 -6.65 -12.93
C SER A 66 17.26 -5.40 -13.44
N ASN A 67 15.98 -5.50 -13.82
CA ASN A 67 15.20 -4.39 -14.40
C ASN A 67 13.92 -4.09 -13.62
N LEU A 68 13.79 -4.57 -12.38
CA LEU A 68 12.57 -4.44 -11.59
C LEU A 68 12.11 -2.97 -11.51
N VAL A 69 13.01 -2.06 -11.17
CA VAL A 69 12.76 -0.61 -11.09
C VAL A 69 12.18 -0.07 -12.40
N ASN A 70 12.88 -0.29 -13.51
CA ASN A 70 12.42 0.16 -14.83
C ASN A 70 11.06 -0.44 -15.23
N MET A 71 10.75 -1.66 -14.79
CA MET A 71 9.48 -2.31 -15.09
C MET A 71 8.33 -1.70 -14.26
N VAL A 72 8.58 -1.35 -12.99
CA VAL A 72 7.60 -0.65 -12.15
C VAL A 72 7.35 0.76 -12.69
N ASP A 73 8.40 1.52 -12.95
CA ASP A 73 8.29 2.90 -13.50
C ASP A 73 7.49 2.94 -14.80
N LYS A 74 7.72 1.98 -15.70
CA LYS A 74 6.94 1.87 -16.94
C LYS A 74 5.49 1.49 -16.71
N SER A 75 5.21 0.67 -15.68
CA SER A 75 3.84 0.29 -15.36
C SER A 75 3.00 1.50 -14.97
N ILE A 76 3.59 2.44 -14.23
CA ILE A 76 2.97 3.69 -13.79
C ILE A 76 2.84 4.67 -14.97
N ASN A 77 3.92 4.88 -15.72
CA ASN A 77 3.98 5.94 -16.74
C ASN A 77 3.25 5.60 -18.06
N GLU A 78 3.19 4.32 -18.45
CA GLU A 78 2.63 3.89 -19.75
C GLU A 78 1.19 3.32 -19.64
N ASP A 79 0.57 3.37 -18.46
CA ASP A 79 -0.73 2.73 -18.15
C ASP A 79 -0.80 1.27 -18.61
N LYS A 80 0.33 0.57 -18.47
CA LYS A 80 0.49 -0.84 -18.84
C LYS A 80 1.01 -1.60 -17.64
N ALA A 81 0.08 -2.11 -16.84
CA ALA A 81 0.38 -2.94 -15.69
C ALA A 81 1.24 -4.16 -16.08
N ILE A 82 2.53 -4.12 -15.74
CA ILE A 82 3.41 -5.29 -15.90
C ILE A 82 3.23 -6.24 -14.72
N PHE A 83 3.09 -5.67 -13.53
CA PHE A 83 2.85 -6.40 -12.29
C PHE A 83 1.38 -6.32 -11.89
N GLN A 84 0.90 -7.39 -11.28
CA GLN A 84 -0.38 -7.44 -10.59
C GLN A 84 -0.15 -8.00 -9.19
N CYS A 85 -0.93 -7.50 -8.23
CA CYS A 85 -0.88 -8.01 -6.88
C CYS A 85 -1.43 -9.43 -6.88
N ALA A 86 -0.61 -10.38 -6.45
CA ALA A 86 -1.04 -11.78 -6.45
C ALA A 86 -2.14 -12.06 -5.42
N ASN A 87 -2.61 -11.08 -4.63
CA ASN A 87 -3.68 -11.23 -3.63
C ASN A 87 -5.02 -10.62 -4.08
N CYS A 88 -4.98 -9.39 -4.63
CA CYS A 88 -6.18 -8.63 -5.01
C CYS A 88 -6.26 -8.26 -6.49
N ASP A 89 -5.32 -8.74 -7.31
CA ASP A 89 -5.22 -8.47 -8.76
C ASP A 89 -5.05 -6.98 -9.14
N ASN A 90 -4.88 -6.09 -8.15
CA ASN A 90 -4.62 -4.68 -8.35
C ASN A 90 -3.32 -4.46 -9.13
N SER A 91 -3.35 -3.52 -10.08
CA SER A 91 -2.22 -3.11 -10.91
C SER A 91 -1.44 -1.93 -10.35
N TRP A 92 -2.00 -1.20 -9.39
CA TRP A 92 -1.32 -0.08 -8.73
C TRP A 92 -0.32 -0.62 -7.72
N ILE A 93 0.93 -0.73 -8.18
CA ILE A 93 2.05 -1.30 -7.44
C ILE A 93 3.20 -0.30 -7.50
N ASP A 94 3.81 -0.07 -6.36
CA ASP A 94 4.95 0.82 -6.21
C ASP A 94 6.01 0.18 -5.31
N PHE A 95 7.13 0.86 -5.09
CA PHE A 95 8.13 0.47 -4.10
C PHE A 95 7.71 0.90 -2.70
N GLN A 96 8.00 0.06 -1.70
CA GLN A 96 7.71 0.36 -0.30
C GLN A 96 8.39 1.64 0.17
N GLU A 97 9.62 1.88 -0.27
CA GLU A 97 10.39 3.08 0.05
C GLU A 97 9.70 4.34 -0.46
N GLN A 98 9.19 4.34 -1.69
CA GLN A 98 8.49 5.50 -2.25
C GLN A 98 7.23 5.83 -1.47
N ILE A 99 6.50 4.81 -1.01
CA ILE A 99 5.31 4.98 -0.19
C ILE A 99 5.66 5.58 1.17
N ILE A 100 6.70 5.03 1.84
CA ILE A 100 7.15 5.51 3.13
C ILE A 100 7.70 6.94 3.02
N GLU A 101 8.52 7.23 2.02
CA GLU A 101 9.04 8.57 1.75
C GLU A 101 7.90 9.55 1.47
N SER A 102 6.92 9.18 0.65
CA SER A 102 5.76 10.03 0.37
C SER A 102 4.97 10.36 1.64
N CYS A 103 4.79 9.38 2.54
CA CYS A 103 4.13 9.61 3.82
C CYS A 103 4.96 10.57 4.71
N LEU A 104 6.27 10.38 4.77
CA LEU A 104 7.18 11.25 5.53
C LEU A 104 7.16 12.69 5.00
N TRP A 105 7.25 12.88 3.68
CA TRP A 105 7.26 14.21 3.06
C TRP A 105 5.89 14.89 3.08
N GLY A 106 4.79 14.13 3.07
CA GLY A 106 3.43 14.63 3.19
C GLY A 106 3.01 14.98 4.62
N GLY A 107 3.92 14.90 5.60
CA GLY A 107 3.59 15.16 7.02
C GLY A 107 2.54 14.20 7.56
N CYS A 108 2.51 12.96 7.06
CA CYS A 108 1.57 11.95 7.50
C CYS A 108 1.85 11.57 8.96
N LEU A 109 0.84 11.73 9.82
CA LEU A 109 0.91 11.36 11.24
C LEU A 109 0.67 9.85 11.47
N GLY A 110 0.53 9.08 10.40
CA GLY A 110 0.22 7.67 10.43
C GLY A 110 -0.92 7.34 9.50
N CYS A 111 -0.68 6.36 8.64
CA CYS A 111 -1.69 5.84 7.74
C CYS A 111 -1.49 4.34 7.53
N PHE A 112 -2.51 3.72 6.97
CA PHE A 112 -2.51 2.36 6.51
C PHE A 112 -1.34 2.09 5.59
N HIS A 113 -0.82 3.05 4.83
CA HIS A 113 0.26 2.78 3.87
C HIS A 113 1.65 2.69 4.52
N CYS A 114 2.05 3.66 5.34
CA CYS A 114 3.36 3.66 5.98
C CYS A 114 3.41 2.88 7.29
N GLY A 115 2.28 2.70 7.99
CA GLY A 115 2.24 2.07 9.32
C GLY A 115 2.95 2.85 10.43
N GLN A 116 3.33 4.10 10.18
CA GLN A 116 4.04 4.96 11.13
C GLN A 116 3.02 5.74 11.98
N TRP A 117 2.20 5.02 12.74
CA TRP A 117 1.21 5.62 13.63
C TRP A 117 1.91 6.39 14.76
N ILE A 118 1.62 7.69 14.91
CA ILE A 118 1.98 8.44 16.12
C ILE A 118 1.30 7.84 17.34
N GLU A 119 1.82 8.09 18.54
CA GLU A 119 1.21 7.57 19.76
C GLU A 119 -0.23 8.10 19.96
N LYS A 120 -1.07 7.30 20.61
CA LYS A 120 -2.48 7.66 20.84
C LYS A 120 -2.60 8.95 21.64
N GLU A 121 -1.75 9.13 22.63
CA GLU A 121 -1.70 10.33 23.46
C GLU A 121 -1.36 11.57 22.60
N GLU A 122 -0.37 11.46 21.71
CA GLU A 122 0.00 12.54 20.78
C GLU A 122 -1.15 12.90 19.84
N MET A 123 -1.86 11.90 19.31
CA MET A 123 -3.06 12.12 18.50
C MET A 123 -4.16 12.86 19.28
N MET A 124 -4.40 12.47 20.54
CA MET A 124 -5.41 13.08 21.40
C MET A 124 -5.07 14.53 21.74
N ASP A 125 -3.78 14.83 21.96
CA ASP A 125 -3.30 16.19 22.19
C ASP A 125 -3.54 17.09 20.96
N LEU A 126 -3.21 16.60 19.76
CA LEU A 126 -3.45 17.31 18.50
C LEU A 126 -4.94 17.57 18.25
N CYS A 127 -5.80 16.58 18.52
CA CYS A 127 -7.25 16.74 18.44
C CYS A 127 -7.74 17.82 19.43
N THR A 128 -7.26 17.75 20.67
CA THR A 128 -7.68 18.65 21.74
C THR A 128 -7.30 20.10 21.44
N GLU A 129 -6.08 20.32 20.97
CA GLU A 129 -5.60 21.65 20.56
C GLU A 129 -6.48 22.22 19.45
N CYS A 130 -6.67 21.47 18.36
CA CYS A 130 -7.47 21.93 17.22
C CYS A 130 -8.94 22.20 17.58
N ILE A 131 -9.59 21.33 18.34
CA ILE A 131 -10.98 21.52 18.78
C ILE A 131 -11.09 22.76 19.68
N SER A 132 -10.13 22.94 20.60
CA SER A 132 -10.14 24.06 21.56
C SER A 132 -9.91 25.41 20.87
N ASP A 133 -8.96 25.47 19.94
CA ASP A 133 -8.68 26.67 19.14
C ASP A 133 -9.89 27.14 18.34
N ARG A 134 -10.71 26.18 17.91
CA ARG A 134 -11.94 26.40 17.16
C ARG A 134 -13.19 26.43 18.03
N LYS A 135 -13.04 26.37 19.35
CA LYS A 135 -14.14 26.43 20.32
C LYS A 135 -15.24 25.39 20.06
N GLY A 136 -14.84 24.19 19.67
CA GLY A 136 -15.76 23.09 19.36
C GLY A 136 -16.38 23.12 17.96
N ASP A 137 -16.10 24.13 17.13
CA ASP A 137 -16.61 24.24 15.75
C ASP A 137 -15.76 23.41 14.78
N VAL A 138 -15.79 22.09 15.00
CA VAL A 138 -15.15 21.06 14.18
C VAL A 138 -16.16 19.96 13.93
N ASP A 139 -16.35 19.61 12.65
CA ASP A 139 -17.16 18.48 12.17
C ASP A 139 -16.28 17.42 11.50
N GLU A 140 -16.90 16.32 11.05
CA GLU A 140 -16.19 15.21 10.41
C GLU A 140 -15.54 15.62 9.08
N ASP A 141 -16.20 16.49 8.30
CA ASP A 141 -15.66 17.02 7.05
C ASP A 141 -14.38 17.83 7.30
N PHE A 142 -14.36 18.64 8.36
CA PHE A 142 -13.19 19.42 8.74
C PHE A 142 -12.03 18.56 9.26
N CYS A 143 -12.34 17.46 9.96
CA CYS A 143 -11.36 16.50 10.43
C CYS A 143 -10.72 15.71 9.26
N THR A 144 -11.52 15.42 8.23
CA THR A 144 -11.08 14.69 7.03
C THR A 144 -10.39 15.58 5.99
N SER A 145 -10.66 16.89 5.98
CA SER A 145 -10.08 17.84 5.02
C SER A 145 -8.62 18.21 5.31
N GLY A 146 -7.94 17.48 6.20
CA GLY A 146 -6.54 17.74 6.52
C GLY A 146 -6.28 19.06 7.25
N CYS A 147 -7.31 19.63 7.88
CA CYS A 147 -7.23 20.93 8.55
C CYS A 147 -7.08 20.83 10.08
N CYS A 148 -7.23 19.63 10.64
CA CYS A 148 -7.26 19.37 12.07
C CYS A 148 -6.54 18.05 12.40
N PRO A 149 -5.21 18.04 12.58
CA PRO A 149 -4.26 19.13 12.36
C PRO A 149 -3.98 19.31 10.85
N ALA A 150 -3.18 20.31 10.51
CA ALA A 150 -2.81 20.61 9.13
C ALA A 150 -1.89 19.52 8.54
N SER A 151 -2.46 18.45 8.02
CA SER A 151 -1.77 17.36 7.32
C SER A 151 -2.54 17.01 6.05
N ASP A 152 -1.86 16.57 4.98
CA ASP A 152 -2.51 16.27 3.70
C ASP A 152 -3.53 15.12 3.77
N PHE A 153 -3.53 14.35 4.87
CA PHE A 153 -4.32 13.14 5.07
C PHE A 153 -5.28 13.19 6.28
N GLY A 154 -5.27 14.28 7.05
CA GLY A 154 -6.06 14.43 8.28
C GLY A 154 -5.71 13.39 9.35
N LEU A 155 -6.66 13.12 10.27
CA LEU A 155 -6.53 12.13 11.35
C LEU A 155 -7.47 10.92 11.23
N MET A 156 -8.24 10.82 10.16
CA MET A 156 -9.31 9.80 10.06
C MET A 156 -8.77 8.37 10.23
N GLU A 157 -7.65 8.05 9.60
CA GLU A 157 -7.04 6.72 9.72
C GLU A 157 -6.49 6.46 11.13
N LEU A 158 -6.05 7.49 11.85
CA LEU A 158 -5.66 7.37 13.26
C LEU A 158 -6.88 7.15 14.16
N HIS A 159 -8.01 7.80 13.88
CA HIS A 159 -9.28 7.54 14.57
C HIS A 159 -9.72 6.09 14.38
N ASP A 160 -9.67 5.59 13.15
CA ASP A 160 -10.02 4.20 12.84
C ASP A 160 -9.06 3.22 13.52
N HIS A 161 -7.75 3.49 13.48
CA HIS A 161 -6.73 2.67 14.13
C HIS A 161 -6.92 2.59 15.66
N TYR A 162 -7.10 3.73 16.32
CA TYR A 162 -7.28 3.81 17.78
C TYR A 162 -8.71 3.60 18.26
N LYS A 163 -9.66 3.40 17.33
CA LYS A 163 -11.10 3.24 17.57
C LYS A 163 -11.65 4.39 18.39
N THR A 164 -11.31 5.62 18.00
CA THR A 164 -11.85 6.85 18.58
C THR A 164 -12.75 7.54 17.56
N ASN A 165 -13.53 8.52 18.01
CA ASN A 165 -14.31 9.36 17.10
C ASN A 165 -14.40 10.79 17.63
N LEU A 166 -14.66 11.73 16.72
CA LEU A 166 -14.72 13.16 17.02
C LEU A 166 -15.75 13.48 18.12
N LYS A 167 -16.91 12.80 18.09
CA LYS A 167 -18.00 13.02 19.03
C LYS A 167 -17.56 12.76 20.48
N GLU A 168 -16.98 11.60 20.74
CA GLU A 168 -16.50 11.22 22.08
C GLU A 168 -15.43 12.18 22.60
N ILE A 169 -14.52 12.62 21.71
CA ILE A 169 -13.47 13.57 22.06
C ILE A 169 -14.08 14.93 22.40
N LYS A 170 -14.99 15.47 21.58
CA LYS A 170 -15.71 16.72 21.86
C LYS A 170 -16.46 16.65 23.19
N GLU A 171 -17.21 15.57 23.43
CA GLU A 171 -17.95 15.36 24.67
C GLU A 171 -17.01 15.34 25.90
N SER A 172 -15.86 14.67 25.80
CA SER A 172 -14.85 14.63 26.87
C SER A 172 -14.25 16.01 27.21
N LEU A 173 -14.21 16.90 26.22
CA LEU A 173 -13.71 18.27 26.33
C LEU A 173 -14.81 19.27 26.73
N GLY A 174 -16.06 18.82 26.83
CA GLY A 174 -17.22 19.66 27.17
C GLY A 174 -17.81 20.44 25.99
N TRP A 175 -17.47 20.07 24.76
CA TRP A 175 -18.05 20.61 23.52
C TRP A 175 -19.20 19.69 23.07
N TYR A 176 -20.38 20.27 22.82
CA TYR A 176 -21.59 19.54 22.39
C TYR A 176 -22.00 19.93 20.97
#